data_AF-A0A3S3Q4A1-F1
#
_entry.id   AF-A0A3S3Q4A1-F1
#
_cell.length_a   1.000
_cell.length_b   1.000
_cell.length_c   1.000
_cell.angle_alpha   90.00
_cell.angle_beta   90.00
_cell.angle_gamma   90.00
#
_symmetry.space_group_name_H-M   'P 1'
#
loop_
_entity.id
_entity.type
_entity.pdbx_description
1 polymer ?
#
loop_
_entity_poly.entity_id
_entity_poly.type
_entity_poly.pdbx_seq_one_letter_code
_entity_poly.pdbx_strand_id
1 'polypeptide(L)' 'MKLNDSWYNISELCRNRIIAVCDLFCYLRYIQEGLVKSGFHETYWEVMRRRRNIALSKLGFPIS' A
#
# COMPACT_ATOMS: atom_id res chain seq x y z
N MET A 1 -8.34 -5.69 -20.28
CA MET A 1 -6.96 -5.16 -20.15
C MET A 1 -6.03 -6.37 -20.19
N LYS A 2 -5.33 -6.61 -21.32
CA LYS A 2 -4.37 -7.71 -21.39
C LYS A 2 -3.14 -7.32 -20.57
N LEU A 3 -2.83 -8.10 -19.53
CA LEU A 3 -1.56 -7.98 -18.81
C LEU A 3 -0.50 -8.60 -19.73
N ASN A 4 0.40 -7.79 -20.27
CA ASN A 4 1.61 -8.31 -20.91
C ASN A 4 2.43 -9.00 -19.81
N ASP A 5 2.70 -10.29 -19.97
CA ASP A 5 3.38 -11.14 -18.98
C ASP A 5 4.91 -10.96 -18.99
N SER A 6 5.37 -9.77 -19.38
CA SER A 6 6.77 -9.39 -19.44
C SER A 6 7.28 -9.05 -18.04
N TRP A 7 8.27 -9.80 -17.56
CA TRP A 7 8.92 -9.54 -16.28
C TRP A 7 9.94 -8.42 -16.38
N TYR A 8 9.92 -7.51 -15.41
CA TYR A 8 10.88 -6.41 -15.28
C TYR A 8 11.67 -6.53 -13.98
N ASN A 9 12.99 -6.47 -14.06
CA ASN A 9 13.84 -6.39 -12.88
C ASN A 9 13.75 -4.99 -12.27
N ILE A 10 13.48 -4.93 -10.96
CA ILE A 10 13.38 -3.69 -10.20
C ILE A 10 14.30 -3.73 -9.00
N SER A 11 14.85 -2.58 -8.61
CA SER A 11 15.61 -2.47 -7.37
C SER A 11 14.72 -2.67 -6.14
N GLU A 12 15.33 -3.06 -5.03
CA GLU A 12 14.63 -3.20 -3.75
C GLU A 12 13.93 -1.91 -3.32
N LEU A 13 14.57 -0.75 -3.54
CA LEU A 13 13.97 0.55 -3.27
C LEU A 13 12.70 0.79 -4.10
N CYS A 14 12.73 0.45 -5.39
CA CYS A 14 11.55 0.53 -6.25
C CYS A 14 10.45 -0.44 -5.79
N ARG A 15 10.82 -1.67 -5.41
CA ARG A 15 9.89 -2.66 -4.86
C ARG A 15 9.20 -2.13 -3.59
N ASN A 16 9.95 -1.55 -2.66
CA ASN A 16 9.39 -1.02 -1.40
C ASN A 16 8.39 0.11 -1.64
N ARG A 17 8.66 0.99 -2.61
CA ARG A 17 7.74 2.05 -3.02
C ARG A 17 6.44 1.49 -3.62
N ILE A 18 6.55 0.47 -4.47
CA ILE A 18 5.39 -0.18 -5.08
C ILE A 18 4.53 -0.87 -4.01
N ILE A 19 5.16 -1.66 -3.13
CA ILE A 19 4.47 -2.37 -2.04
C ILE A 19 3.69 -1.39 -1.15
N ALA A 20 4.33 -0.30 -0.70
CA ALA A 20 3.68 0.67 0.18
C ALA A 20 2.41 1.30 -0.43
N VAL A 21 2.41 1.53 -1.75
CA VAL A 21 1.24 2.05 -2.47
C VAL A 21 0.17 0.96 -2.61
N CYS A 22 0.56 -0.23 -3.06
CA CYS A 22 -0.35 -1.37 -3.22
C CYS A 22 -1.07 -1.71 -1.90
N ASP A 23 -0.37 -1.69 -0.77
CA ASP A 23 -0.97 -1.97 0.54
C ASP A 23 -2.09 -0.99 0.91
N LEU A 24 -1.93 0.30 0.59
CA LEU A 24 -2.99 1.29 0.78
C LEU A 24 -4.17 1.03 -0.14
N PHE A 25 -3.92 0.78 -1.43
CA PHE A 25 -4.99 0.51 -2.40
C PHE A 25 -5.80 -0.74 -2.06
N CYS A 26 -5.12 -1.83 -1.68
CA CYS A 26 -5.77 -3.05 -1.23
C CYS A 26 -6.63 -2.80 0.01
N TYR A 27 -6.11 -2.05 0.98
CA TYR A 27 -6.87 -1.73 2.20
C TYR A 27 -8.11 -0.86 1.90
N LEU A 28 -7.97 0.17 1.07
CA LEU A 28 -9.09 1.00 0.65
C LEU A 28 -10.15 0.19 -0.10
N ARG A 29 -9.73 -0.75 -0.95
CA ARG A 29 -10.64 -1.67 -1.64
C ARG A 29 -11.39 -2.56 -0.64
N TYR A 30 -10.72 -3.08 0.39
CA TYR A 30 -11.36 -3.86 1.43
C TYR A 30 -12.37 -3.06 2.25
N ILE A 31 -12.12 -1.77 2.48
CA ILE A 31 -13.11 -0.87 3.10
C ILE A 31 -14.32 -0.72 2.17
N GLN A 32 -14.09 -0.45 0.88
CA GLN A 32 -15.16 -0.27 -0.11
C GLN A 32 -16.03 -1.52 -0.29
N GLU A 33 -15.41 -2.71 -0.26
CA GLU A 33 -16.11 -4.01 -0.34
C GLU A 33 -16.76 -4.43 0.99
N GLY A 34 -16.59 -3.64 2.08
CA GLY A 34 -17.17 -3.94 3.39
C GLY A 34 -16.52 -5.12 4.13
N LEU A 35 -15.30 -5.52 3.72
CA LEU A 35 -14.53 -6.59 4.35
C LEU A 35 -13.95 -6.16 5.70
N VAL A 36 -13.79 -4.85 5.91
CA VAL A 36 -13.26 -4.26 7.13
C VAL A 36 -14.42 -3.96 8.11
N LYS A 37 -14.45 -4.70 9.23
CA LYS A 37 -15.49 -4.55 10.28
C LYS A 37 -15.05 -3.70 11.48
N SER A 38 -13.85 -3.10 11.42
CA SER A 38 -13.31 -2.24 12.48
C SER A 38 -14.07 -0.91 12.60
N GLY A 39 -13.92 -0.23 13.73
CA GLY A 39 -14.53 1.09 13.93
C GLY A 39 -13.98 2.15 12.97
N PHE A 40 -14.72 3.25 12.78
CA PHE A 40 -14.27 4.38 11.94
C PHE A 40 -12.91 4.93 12.38
N HIS A 41 -12.68 5.03 13.69
CA HIS A 41 -11.42 5.54 14.25
C HIS A 41 -10.22 4.63 13.93
N GLU A 42 -10.39 3.32 14.10
CA GLU A 42 -9.35 2.33 13.79
C GLU A 42 -9.03 2.33 12.30
N THR A 43 -10.07 2.36 11.47
CA THR A 43 -9.94 2.40 10.01
C THR A 43 -9.19 3.66 9.56
N TYR A 44 -9.49 4.82 10.16
CA TYR A 44 -8.77 6.06 9.89
C TYR A 44 -7.28 5.96 10.24
N TRP A 45 -6.94 5.44 11.43
CA TRP A 45 -5.55 5.28 11.84
C TRP A 45 -4.80 4.29 10.96
N GLU A 46 -5.45 3.23 10.50
CA GLU A 46 -4.90 2.27 9.56
C GLU A 46 -4.61 2.87 8.19
N VAL A 47 -5.46 3.78 7.70
CA VAL A 47 -5.17 4.58 6.50
C VAL A 47 -3.98 5.51 6.74
N MET A 48 -3.93 6.20 7.89
CA MET A 48 -2.83 7.12 8.20
C MET A 48 -1.48 6.41 8.35
N ARG A 49 -1.48 5.22 8.95
CA ARG A 49 -0.29 4.34 9.05
C ARG A 49 0.26 3.99 7.66
N ARG A 50 -0.61 3.58 6.73
CA ARG A 50 -0.20 3.26 5.36
C ARG A 50 0.27 4.50 4.58
N ARG A 51 -0.35 5.66 4.78
CA ARG A 51 0.13 6.93 4.19
C ARG A 51 1.52 7.32 4.69
N ARG A 52 1.80 7.11 5.98
CA ARG A 52 3.15 7.28 6.56
C ARG A 52 4.16 6.35 5.89
N ASN A 53 3.79 5.10 5.66
CA ASN A 53 4.65 4.10 5.01
C ASN A 53 4.99 4.47 3.55
N ILE A 54 4.06 5.08 2.83
CA ILE A 54 4.34 5.68 1.52
C ILE A 54 5.33 6.85 1.63
N ALA A 55 5.20 7.72 2.63
CA ALA A 55 6.13 8.83 2.83
C ALA A 55 7.55 8.33 3.16
N LEU A 56 7.67 7.31 4.01
CA LEU A 56 8.96 6.69 4.36
C LEU A 56 9.63 6.03 3.15
N SER A 57 8.88 5.28 2.35
CA SER A 57 9.44 4.62 1.15
C SER A 57 9.88 5.60 0.06
N LYS A 58 9.26 6.79 -0.04
CA LYS A 58 9.74 7.87 -0.91
C LYS A 58 11.14 8.36 -0.50
N LEU A 59 11.37 8.49 0.79
CA LEU A 59 12.66 8.90 1.38
C LEU A 59 13.71 7.78 1.41
N GLY A 60 13.32 6.55 1.06
CA GLY A 60 14.22 5.38 1.06
C GLY A 60 14.36 4.69 2.41
N PHE A 61 13.50 5.02 3.37
CA PHE A 61 13.40 4.27 4.62
C PHE A 61 12.58 2.99 4.42
N PRO A 62 12.89 1.92 5.21
CA PRO A 62 12.10 0.72 5.19
C PRO A 62 10.67 0.98 5.68
N ILE A 63 9.75 0.18 5.17
CA ILE A 63 8.36 0.11 5.61
C ILE A 63 8.35 -0.66 6.94
N SER A 64 7.81 -0.06 8.01
CA SER A 64 7.69 -0.67 9.36
C SER A 64 6.24 -0.75 9.81
#